data_AF-A0A3D3CIK3-F1
#
_entry.id   AF-A0A3D3CIK3-F1
#
_cell.length_a   1.000
_cell.length_b   1.000
_cell.length_c   1.000
_cell.angle_alpha   90.00
_cell.angle_beta   90.00
_cell.angle_gamma   90.00
#
_symmetry.space_group_name_H-M   'P 1'
#
loop_
_entity.id
_entity.type
_entity.pdbx_description
1 polymer ?
#
loop_
_entity_poly.entity_id
_entity_poly.type
_entity_poly.pdbx_seq_one_letter_code
_entity_poly.pdbx_strand_id
1 'polypeptide(L)'
;MWCSDLLLRNFRNFSQCRVRWHPGLNLLTGRNGAGKTNCLEGLHILLGWGPLGDRKDLRAWDGCEEYAFVTGNFSGGDDLFAAAAIGRTTVLKCDGQRISSSDIRWKIPSLAFLPRDMTLIDGSPSGRRSFADRLCAVLFPLYAKRLSDFKRAVRHRTVLLRAGRALRPLSQAMATMAAWLWEARERAVTALARELEDFGDLLPLPLSLEFPRG
;
A
#
# COMPACT_ATOMS: atom_id res chain seq x y z
N MET A 1 -11.70 -2.67 13.32
CA MET A 1 -10.30 -2.96 13.72
C MET A 1 -9.50 -1.67 13.84
N TRP A 2 -8.60 -1.56 14.82
CA TRP A 2 -7.73 -0.41 15.09
C TRP A 2 -6.41 -0.88 15.71
N CYS A 3 -5.32 -0.11 15.58
CA CYS A 3 -4.02 -0.44 16.19
C CYS A 3 -4.01 0.07 17.63
N SER A 4 -3.78 -0.78 18.64
CA SER A 4 -3.75 -0.38 20.05
C SER A 4 -2.39 0.04 20.57
N ASP A 5 -1.34 -0.61 20.06
CA ASP A 5 0.04 -0.34 20.43
C ASP A 5 0.93 -0.50 19.20
N LEU A 6 1.83 0.45 18.98
CA LEU A 6 2.82 0.45 17.92
C LEU A 6 4.20 0.65 18.55
N LEU A 7 5.12 -0.28 18.31
CA LEU A 7 6.51 -0.19 18.73
C LEU A 7 7.41 -0.08 17.50
N LEU A 8 8.26 0.93 17.50
CA LEU A 8 9.25 1.24 16.47
C LEU A 8 10.63 1.13 17.12
N ARG A 9 11.52 0.30 16.58
CA ARG A 9 12.90 0.16 17.04
C ARG A 9 13.86 0.32 15.86
N ASN A 10 14.90 1.12 16.05
CA ASN A 10 15.91 1.43 15.04
C ASN A 10 15.31 1.84 13.69
N PHE A 11 14.21 2.58 13.74
CA PHE A 11 13.40 2.94 12.59
C PHE A 11 13.49 4.45 12.33
N ARG A 12 14.13 4.83 11.21
CA ARG A 12 14.30 6.22 10.79
C ARG A 12 14.96 7.06 11.90
N ASN A 13 14.24 8.04 12.46
CA ASN A 13 14.71 8.92 13.53
C ASN A 13 14.38 8.39 14.94
N PHE A 14 13.87 7.16 15.07
CA PHE A 14 13.55 6.53 16.35
C PHE A 14 14.54 5.40 16.66
N SER A 15 15.34 5.55 17.72
CA SER A 15 16.05 4.42 18.34
C SER A 15 15.04 3.46 18.98
N GLN A 16 14.11 3.99 19.76
CA GLN A 16 12.95 3.29 20.26
C GLN A 16 11.79 4.27 20.47
N CYS A 17 10.60 3.93 19.97
CA CYS A 17 9.38 4.70 20.18
C CYS A 17 8.21 3.74 20.34
N ARG A 18 7.42 3.92 21.41
CA ARG A 18 6.17 3.17 21.64
C ARG A 18 5.01 4.15 21.66
N VAL A 19 4.00 3.89 20.84
CA VAL A 19 2.79 4.69 20.73
C VAL A 19 1.61 3.82 21.10
N ARG A 20 0.86 4.25 22.12
CA ARG A 20 -0.44 3.65 22.45
C ARG A 20 -1.52 4.52 21.85
N TRP A 21 -2.31 3.95 20.97
CA TRP A 21 -3.37 4.68 20.28
C TRP A 21 -4.68 4.56 21.05
N HIS A 22 -5.57 5.50 20.82
CA HIS A 22 -6.98 5.41 21.18
C HIS A 22 -7.76 4.75 20.02
N PRO A 23 -8.86 4.02 20.26
CA PRO A 23 -9.69 3.44 19.18
C PRO A 23 -10.32 4.46 18.23
N GLY A 24 -10.40 5.73 18.64
CA GLY A 24 -10.99 6.82 17.86
C GLY A 24 -9.97 7.69 17.12
N LEU A 25 -10.24 8.99 17.10
CA LEU A 25 -9.35 9.97 16.49
C LEU A 25 -8.06 10.13 17.31
N ASN A 26 -6.92 10.05 16.64
CA ASN A 26 -5.60 10.27 17.23
C ASN A 26 -4.90 11.43 16.53
N LEU A 27 -4.50 12.45 17.30
CA LEU A 27 -3.80 13.62 16.77
C LEU A 27 -2.32 13.58 17.15
N LEU A 28 -1.44 13.40 16.16
CA LEU A 28 0.01 13.52 16.37
C LEU A 28 0.45 14.97 16.17
N THR A 29 0.90 15.61 17.24
CA THR A 29 1.41 16.98 17.21
C THR A 29 2.92 17.02 17.47
N GLY A 30 3.55 18.16 17.18
CA GLY A 30 4.98 18.38 17.41
C GLY A 30 5.65 19.11 16.26
N ARG A 31 6.92 19.49 16.44
CA ARG A 31 7.70 20.24 15.44
C ARG A 31 7.88 19.44 14.15
N ASN A 32 8.14 20.15 13.04
CA ASN A 32 8.58 19.50 11.81
C ASN A 32 9.89 18.75 12.06
N GLY A 33 10.01 17.56 11.48
CA GLY A 33 11.15 16.67 11.74
C GLY A 33 11.05 15.83 13.03
N ALA A 34 10.03 16.00 13.87
CA ALA A 34 9.86 15.22 15.10
C ALA A 34 9.52 13.72 14.88
N GLY A 35 9.40 13.27 13.63
CA GLY A 35 9.12 11.86 13.30
C GLY A 35 7.64 11.50 13.18
N LYS A 36 6.72 12.47 13.18
CA LYS A 36 5.27 12.22 12.97
C LYS A 36 5.00 11.37 11.72
N THR A 37 5.56 11.78 10.58
CA THR A 37 5.47 11.05 9.32
C THR A 37 6.15 9.68 9.39
N ASN A 38 7.26 9.56 10.12
CA ASN A 38 7.95 8.29 10.29
C ASN A 38 7.14 7.30 11.14
N CYS A 39 6.39 7.78 12.15
CA CYS A 39 5.47 6.95 12.91
C CYS A 39 4.37 6.36 12.00
N LEU A 40 3.74 7.21 11.19
CA LEU A 40 2.75 6.77 10.20
C LEU A 40 3.36 5.87 9.11
N GLU A 41 4.60 6.12 8.70
CA GLU A 41 5.34 5.28 7.75
C GLU A 41 5.59 3.88 8.32
N GLY A 42 5.98 3.78 9.60
CA GLY A 42 6.15 2.50 10.26
C GLY A 42 4.87 1.67 10.23
N LEU A 43 3.73 2.29 10.55
CA LEU A 43 2.41 1.64 10.44
C LEU A 43 2.09 1.26 8.98
N HIS A 44 2.36 2.14 8.01
CA HIS A 44 2.12 1.86 6.59
C HIS A 44 2.94 0.66 6.08
N ILE A 45 4.20 0.53 6.50
CA ILE A 45 5.06 -0.62 6.19
C ILE A 45 4.56 -1.88 6.88
N LEU A 46 4.21 -1.79 8.17
CA LEU A 46 3.69 -2.90 8.96
C LEU A 46 2.45 -3.53 8.31
N LEU A 47 1.59 -2.68 7.73
CA LEU A 47 0.38 -3.06 7.00
C LEU A 47 0.64 -3.43 5.53
N GLY A 48 1.90 -3.59 5.13
CA GLY A 48 2.27 -4.14 3.84
C GLY A 48 2.16 -3.17 2.66
N TRP A 49 1.90 -1.88 2.88
CA TRP A 49 1.84 -0.90 1.78
C TRP A 49 3.22 -0.39 1.34
N GLY A 50 4.22 -0.57 2.20
CA GLY A 50 5.59 -0.14 1.95
C GLY A 50 5.88 1.25 2.52
N PRO A 51 7.01 1.87 2.16
CA PRO A 51 7.39 3.18 2.67
C PRO A 51 6.51 4.28 2.10
N LEU A 52 6.29 5.32 2.90
CA LEU A 52 5.56 6.51 2.47
C LEU A 52 6.43 7.41 1.60
N GLY A 53 7.76 7.30 1.65
CA GLY A 53 8.67 8.04 0.77
C GLY A 53 9.65 7.13 0.04
N ASP A 54 10.78 7.70 -0.38
CA ASP A 54 11.86 6.91 -0.92
C ASP A 54 12.44 5.95 0.13
N ARG A 55 12.84 4.76 -0.36
CA ARG A 55 13.51 3.71 0.43
C ARG A 55 14.92 4.07 0.88
N LYS A 56 15.45 5.23 0.45
CA LYS A 56 16.81 5.64 0.78
C LYS A 56 16.88 5.87 2.29
N ASP A 57 17.67 5.02 2.94
CA ASP A 57 18.12 5.10 4.33
C ASP A 57 17.10 4.70 5.42
N LEU A 58 17.06 3.40 5.69
CA LEU A 58 16.90 2.94 7.07
C LEU A 58 18.26 3.15 7.74
N ARG A 59 18.43 4.27 8.44
CA ARG A 59 19.65 4.49 9.22
C ARG A 59 19.62 3.55 10.42
N ALA A 60 20.57 2.62 10.46
CA ALA A 60 20.87 1.89 11.68
C ALA A 60 21.36 2.90 12.73
N TRP A 61 20.66 2.98 13.85
CA TRP A 61 21.23 3.63 15.03
C TRP A 61 22.33 2.68 15.54
N ASP A 62 23.55 3.19 15.64
CA ASP A 62 24.70 2.57 16.29
C ASP A 62 25.42 1.40 15.58
N GLY A 63 25.16 1.15 14.29
CA GLY A 63 25.96 0.23 13.46
C GLY A 63 25.90 -1.27 13.86
N CYS A 64 25.27 -1.61 14.97
CA CYS A 64 25.12 -2.99 15.46
C CYS A 64 23.85 -3.69 14.97
N GLU A 65 22.78 -2.95 14.64
CA GLU A 65 21.53 -3.54 14.16
C GLU A 65 21.31 -3.24 12.67
N GLU A 66 21.38 -4.29 11.83
CA GLU A 66 21.16 -4.22 10.37
C GLU A 66 19.66 -4.06 10.01
N TYR A 67 18.77 -4.18 11.01
CA TYR A 67 17.32 -4.23 10.83
C TYR A 67 16.62 -3.19 11.71
N ALA A 68 15.62 -2.52 11.14
CA ALA A 68 14.60 -1.82 11.89
C ALA A 68 13.44 -2.77 12.19
N PHE A 69 12.85 -2.66 13.38
CA PHE A 69 11.70 -3.47 13.77
C PHE A 69 10.48 -2.57 14.00
N VAL A 70 9.36 -2.97 13.43
CA VAL A 70 8.06 -2.34 13.68
C VAL A 70 7.09 -3.44 14.09
N THR A 71 6.43 -3.29 15.24
CA THR A 71 5.42 -4.24 15.70
C THR A 71 4.16 -3.51 16.10
N GLY A 72 3.00 -4.13 15.90
CA GLY A 72 1.74 -3.54 16.32
C GLY A 72 0.72 -4.57 16.78
N ASN A 73 -0.02 -4.21 17.82
CA ASN A 73 -1.22 -4.92 18.26
C ASN A 73 -2.45 -4.28 17.63
N PHE A 74 -3.39 -5.09 17.15
CA PHE A 74 -4.62 -4.63 16.52
C PHE A 74 -5.82 -5.31 17.18
N SER A 75 -6.87 -4.53 17.44
CA SER A 75 -8.10 -4.96 18.14
C SER A 75 -9.34 -4.44 17.42
N GLY A 76 -10.55 -4.82 17.87
CA GLY A 76 -11.82 -4.40 17.26
C GLY A 76 -12.27 -5.33 16.13
N GLY A 77 -12.22 -6.63 16.43
CA GLY A 77 -12.38 -7.81 15.58
C GLY A 77 -11.66 -8.96 16.30
N ASP A 78 -10.98 -9.82 15.55
CA ASP A 78 -9.97 -10.70 16.13
C ASP A 78 -8.72 -9.89 16.53
N ASP A 79 -8.18 -10.16 17.72
CA ASP A 79 -6.92 -9.56 18.13
C ASP A 79 -5.77 -10.14 17.30
N LEU A 80 -4.98 -9.26 16.67
CA LEU A 80 -3.88 -9.63 15.78
C LEU A 80 -2.58 -8.95 16.22
N PHE A 81 -1.48 -9.69 16.14
CA PHE A 81 -0.14 -9.16 16.30
C PHE A 81 0.59 -9.14 14.96
N ALA A 82 0.94 -7.95 14.46
CA ALA A 82 1.75 -7.81 13.26
C ALA A 82 3.19 -7.42 13.63
N ALA A 83 4.16 -7.93 12.88
CA ALA A 83 5.56 -7.56 13.01
C ALA A 83 6.22 -7.41 11.62
N ALA A 84 7.07 -6.41 11.48
CA ALA A 84 7.88 -6.13 10.31
C ALA A 84 9.34 -6.01 10.71
N ALA A 85 10.20 -6.85 10.13
CA ALA A 85 11.64 -6.69 10.15
C ALA A 85 12.07 -6.05 8.83
N ILE A 86 12.71 -4.89 8.90
CA ILE A 86 13.00 -4.03 7.75
C ILE A 86 14.51 -3.87 7.64
N GLY A 87 15.12 -4.59 6.68
CA GLY A 87 16.50 -4.40 6.28
C GLY A 87 16.57 -4.21 4.76
N ARG A 88 17.51 -4.89 4.09
CA ARG A 88 17.55 -4.95 2.62
C ARG A 88 16.26 -5.51 2.01
N THR A 89 15.63 -6.43 2.71
CA THR A 89 14.28 -6.93 2.42
C THR A 89 13.39 -6.74 3.63
N THR A 90 12.09 -6.58 3.39
CA THR A 90 11.08 -6.49 4.45
C THR A 90 10.44 -7.85 4.64
N VAL A 91 10.48 -8.36 5.87
CA VAL A 91 9.79 -9.59 6.26
C VAL A 91 8.63 -9.24 7.18
N LEU A 92 7.42 -9.66 6.79
CA LEU A 92 6.20 -9.44 7.54
C LEU A 92 5.75 -10.72 8.24
N LYS A 93 5.27 -10.60 9.46
CA LYS A 93 4.66 -11.67 10.24
C LYS A 93 3.32 -11.21 10.83
N CYS A 94 2.38 -12.15 10.94
CA CYS A 94 1.11 -12.02 11.65
C CYS A 94 1.01 -13.21 12.60
N ASP A 95 0.83 -12.96 13.90
CA ASP A 95 0.70 -13.99 14.95
C ASP A 95 1.85 -15.01 14.91
N GLY A 96 3.07 -14.50 14.72
CA GLY A 96 4.29 -15.29 14.63
C GLY A 96 4.57 -15.95 13.27
N GLN A 97 3.57 -16.04 12.38
CA GLN A 97 3.70 -16.68 11.06
C GLN A 97 4.08 -15.67 9.97
N ARG A 98 4.95 -16.06 9.04
CA ARG A 98 5.33 -15.22 7.89
C ARG A 98 4.12 -15.03 6.97
N ILE A 99 3.85 -13.78 6.58
CA ILE A 99 2.70 -13.40 5.77
C ILE A 99 3.13 -12.55 4.57
N SER A 100 2.38 -12.63 3.46
CA SER A 100 2.62 -11.76 2.31
C SER A 100 2.06 -10.36 2.55
N SER A 101 2.60 -9.36 1.85
CA SER A 101 2.07 -7.99 1.92
C SER A 101 0.61 -7.90 1.46
N SER A 102 0.16 -8.79 0.58
CA SER A 102 -1.24 -8.82 0.12
C SER A 102 -2.17 -9.34 1.20
N ASP A 103 -1.76 -10.42 1.89
CA ASP A 103 -2.60 -11.04 2.90
C ASP A 103 -2.71 -10.16 4.16
N ILE A 104 -1.64 -9.46 4.56
CA ILE A 104 -1.72 -8.53 5.69
C ILE A 104 -2.62 -7.33 5.38
N ARG A 105 -2.58 -6.78 4.15
CA ARG A 105 -3.47 -5.68 3.73
C ARG A 105 -4.94 -6.09 3.78
N TRP A 106 -5.22 -7.35 3.49
CA TRP A 106 -6.57 -7.91 3.59
C TRP A 106 -7.01 -8.12 5.04
N LYS A 107 -6.13 -8.66 5.89
CA LYS A 107 -6.42 -8.84 7.33
C LYS A 107 -6.61 -7.52 8.06
N ILE A 108 -5.79 -6.52 7.73
CA ILE A 108 -5.77 -5.22 8.41
C ILE A 108 -5.82 -4.11 7.33
N PRO A 109 -7.02 -3.82 6.79
CA PRO A 109 -7.17 -2.80 5.77
C PRO A 109 -6.82 -1.43 6.34
N SER A 110 -6.09 -0.65 5.56
CA SER A 110 -5.73 0.73 5.90
C SER A 110 -5.63 1.57 4.65
N LEU A 111 -5.94 2.86 4.81
CA LEU A 111 -5.84 3.87 3.78
C LEU A 111 -5.03 5.03 4.34
N ALA A 112 -4.10 5.55 3.53
CA ALA A 112 -3.31 6.71 3.88
C ALA A 112 -3.60 7.82 2.86
N PHE A 113 -3.95 8.99 3.37
CA PHE A 113 -4.06 10.23 2.61
C PHE A 113 -2.77 11.02 2.79
N LEU A 114 -2.12 11.35 1.68
CA LEU A 114 -0.80 11.97 1.66
C LEU A 114 -0.85 13.26 0.85
N PRO A 115 0.00 14.25 1.15
CA PRO A 115 0.05 15.49 0.38
C PRO A 115 0.26 15.28 -1.13
N ARG A 116 0.98 14.22 -1.51
CA ARG A 116 1.18 13.85 -2.93
C ARG A 116 -0.08 13.34 -3.63
N ASP A 117 -1.12 12.95 -2.91
CA ASP A 117 -2.34 12.44 -3.52
C ASP A 117 -3.12 13.56 -4.25
N MET A 118 -2.73 14.84 -4.09
CA MET A 118 -3.16 15.93 -4.98
C MET A 118 -2.82 15.67 -6.47
N THR A 119 -1.80 14.85 -6.75
CA THR A 119 -1.46 14.42 -8.12
C THR A 119 -2.54 13.56 -8.78
N LEU A 120 -3.59 13.15 -8.05
CA LEU A 120 -4.74 12.50 -8.66
C LEU A 120 -5.51 13.45 -9.58
N ILE A 121 -5.55 14.73 -9.22
CA ILE A 121 -6.24 15.79 -9.97
C ILE A 121 -5.35 16.24 -11.13
N ASP A 122 -4.22 16.88 -10.83
CA ASP A 122 -3.39 17.56 -11.85
C ASP A 122 -2.19 16.73 -12.33
N GLY A 123 -2.08 15.47 -11.90
CA GLY A 123 -0.93 14.63 -12.20
C GLY A 123 -1.07 13.74 -13.44
N SER A 124 -0.02 12.95 -13.66
CA SER A 124 0.03 12.01 -14.78
C SER A 124 -0.93 10.82 -14.61
N PRO A 125 -1.32 10.14 -15.71
CA PRO A 125 -2.09 8.91 -15.66
C PRO A 125 -1.46 7.80 -14.78
N SER A 126 -0.14 7.85 -14.56
CA SER A 126 0.55 6.90 -13.69
C SER A 126 0.08 7.00 -12.23
N GLY A 127 -0.11 8.22 -11.72
CA GLY A 127 -0.61 8.46 -10.36
C GLY A 127 -2.01 7.91 -10.17
N ARG A 128 -2.93 8.21 -11.09
CA ARG A 128 -4.30 7.69 -11.11
C ARG A 128 -4.35 6.16 -11.19
N ARG A 129 -3.53 5.53 -12.05
CA ARG A 129 -3.42 4.06 -12.10
C ARG A 129 -2.91 3.46 -10.80
N SER A 130 -1.91 4.09 -10.17
CA SER A 130 -1.40 3.65 -8.87
C SER A 130 -2.47 3.72 -7.78
N PHE A 131 -3.28 4.77 -7.78
CA PHE A 131 -4.43 4.89 -6.88
C PHE A 131 -5.50 3.82 -7.14
N ALA A 132 -5.91 3.61 -8.40
CA ALA A 132 -6.84 2.55 -8.75
C ALA A 132 -6.31 1.16 -8.35
N ASP A 133 -5.00 0.91 -8.56
CA ASP A 133 -4.35 -0.33 -8.13
C ASP A 133 -4.39 -0.52 -6.60
N ARG A 134 -4.17 0.55 -5.83
CA ARG A 134 -4.26 0.53 -4.36
C ARG A 134 -5.69 0.26 -3.91
N LEU A 135 -6.68 0.96 -4.48
CA LEU A 135 -8.10 0.75 -4.21
C LEU A 135 -8.51 -0.70 -4.49
N CYS A 136 -8.16 -1.23 -5.65
CA CYS A 136 -8.44 -2.62 -6.00
C CYS A 136 -7.73 -3.61 -5.06
N ALA A 137 -6.55 -3.29 -4.56
CA ALA A 137 -5.85 -4.13 -3.59
C ALA A 137 -6.52 -4.15 -2.20
N VAL A 138 -7.29 -3.10 -1.85
CA VAL A 138 -8.16 -3.11 -0.65
C VAL A 138 -9.42 -3.93 -0.91
N LEU A 139 -10.08 -3.71 -2.06
CA LEU A 139 -11.38 -4.32 -2.36
C LEU A 139 -11.29 -5.80 -2.76
N PHE A 140 -10.18 -6.22 -3.38
CA PHE A 140 -10.04 -7.55 -3.95
C PHE A 140 -8.71 -8.20 -3.48
N PRO A 141 -8.76 -9.22 -2.59
CA PRO A 141 -7.57 -9.82 -1.99
C PRO A 141 -6.53 -10.32 -3.02
N LEU A 142 -7.01 -10.90 -4.12
CA LEU A 142 -6.17 -11.48 -5.17
C LEU A 142 -5.57 -10.46 -6.14
N TYR A 143 -6.02 -9.20 -6.09
CA TYR A 143 -5.65 -8.20 -7.08
C TYR A 143 -4.16 -7.91 -7.09
N ALA A 144 -3.57 -7.66 -5.92
CA ALA A 144 -2.15 -7.36 -5.81
C ALA A 144 -1.26 -8.50 -6.34
N LYS A 145 -1.66 -9.76 -6.09
CA LYS A 145 -0.95 -10.94 -6.62
C LYS A 145 -1.03 -10.99 -8.15
N ARG A 146 -2.25 -10.89 -8.72
CA ARG A 146 -2.48 -10.90 -10.18
C ARG A 146 -1.78 -9.74 -10.88
N LEU A 147 -1.76 -8.55 -10.27
CA LEU A 147 -1.04 -7.40 -10.79
C LEU A 147 0.48 -7.63 -10.82
N SER A 148 1.04 -8.29 -9.79
CA SER A 148 2.46 -8.67 -9.76
C SER A 148 2.81 -9.65 -10.89
N ASP A 149 1.97 -10.67 -11.09
CA ASP A 149 2.13 -11.67 -12.15
C ASP A 149 2.04 -11.02 -13.54
N PHE A 150 1.08 -10.11 -13.74
CA PHE A 150 0.96 -9.34 -14.97
C PHE A 150 2.19 -8.45 -15.23
N LYS A 151 2.68 -7.74 -14.20
CA LYS A 151 3.92 -6.94 -14.31
C LYS A 151 5.14 -7.80 -14.65
N ARG A 152 5.20 -9.04 -14.15
CA ARG A 152 6.25 -10.01 -14.53
C ARG A 152 6.12 -10.42 -15.99
N ALA A 153 4.91 -10.72 -16.46
CA ALA A 153 4.65 -11.05 -17.86
C ALA A 153 5.04 -9.90 -18.81
N VAL A 154 4.74 -8.65 -18.44
CA VAL A 154 5.18 -7.45 -19.19
C VAL A 154 6.72 -7.40 -19.29
N ARG A 155 7.45 -7.62 -18.19
CA ARG A 155 8.93 -7.67 -18.22
C ARG A 155 9.45 -8.78 -19.14
N HIS A 156 8.84 -9.97 -19.08
CA HIS A 156 9.21 -11.07 -19.96
C HIS A 156 8.94 -10.72 -21.43
N ARG A 157 7.82 -10.06 -21.74
CA ARG A 157 7.50 -9.59 -23.10
C ARG A 157 8.59 -8.65 -23.62
N THR A 158 9.04 -7.70 -22.82
CA THR A 158 10.12 -6.77 -23.21
C THR A 158 11.42 -7.52 -23.53
N VAL A 159 11.77 -8.55 -22.75
CA VAL A 159 12.95 -9.38 -23.01
C VAL A 159 12.80 -10.17 -24.31
N LEU A 160 11.65 -10.81 -24.54
CA LEU A 160 11.39 -11.58 -25.76
C LEU A 160 11.41 -10.71 -27.02
N LEU A 161 10.85 -9.49 -26.94
CA LEU A 161 10.89 -8.51 -28.02
C LEU A 161 12.33 -8.14 -28.38
N ARG A 162 13.17 -7.83 -27.38
CA ARG A 162 14.59 -7.53 -27.61
C ARG A 162 15.36 -8.71 -28.20
N ALA A 163 14.92 -9.94 -27.92
CA ALA A 163 15.52 -11.17 -28.44
C ALA A 163 14.91 -11.62 -29.79
N GLY A 164 13.99 -10.86 -30.39
CA GLY A 164 13.32 -11.24 -31.65
C GLY A 164 12.47 -12.52 -31.55
N ARG A 165 12.04 -12.91 -30.35
CA ARG A 165 11.32 -14.17 -30.11
C ARG A 165 9.81 -14.00 -30.26
N ALA A 166 9.14 -15.09 -30.61
CA ALA A 166 7.68 -15.12 -30.73
C ALA A 166 6.99 -14.82 -29.39
N LEU A 167 5.94 -13.99 -29.45
CA LEU A 167 5.19 -13.53 -28.28
C LEU A 167 3.85 -14.21 -28.07
N ARG A 168 3.41 -15.07 -29.01
CA ARG A 168 2.03 -15.56 -29.07
C ARG A 168 1.57 -16.25 -27.77
N PRO A 169 2.32 -17.21 -27.19
CA PRO A 169 1.90 -17.88 -25.96
C PRO A 169 1.80 -16.92 -24.76
N LEU A 170 2.77 -16.01 -24.65
CA LEU A 170 2.80 -15.01 -23.58
C LEU A 170 1.65 -14.01 -23.72
N SER A 171 1.35 -13.57 -24.95
CA SER A 171 0.30 -12.58 -25.22
C SER A 171 -1.08 -13.14 -24.87
N GLN A 172 -1.33 -14.42 -25.11
CA GLN A 172 -2.58 -15.08 -24.74
C GLN A 172 -2.74 -15.15 -23.21
N ALA A 173 -1.69 -15.55 -22.48
CA ALA A 173 -1.71 -15.55 -21.02
C ALA A 173 -1.90 -14.14 -20.44
N MET A 174 -1.27 -13.13 -21.05
CA MET A 174 -1.42 -11.74 -20.64
C MET A 174 -2.85 -11.20 -20.87
N ALA A 175 -3.52 -11.60 -21.95
CA ALA A 175 -4.88 -11.14 -22.25
C ALA A 175 -5.86 -11.51 -21.14
N THR A 176 -5.83 -12.75 -20.66
CA THR A 176 -6.69 -13.21 -19.55
C THR A 176 -6.41 -12.45 -18.26
N MET A 177 -5.14 -12.23 -17.92
CA MET A 177 -4.75 -11.45 -16.74
C MET A 177 -5.21 -9.99 -16.85
N ALA A 178 -5.01 -9.39 -18.03
CA ALA A 178 -5.39 -8.01 -18.31
C ALA A 178 -6.90 -7.81 -18.23
N ALA A 179 -7.71 -8.72 -18.80
CA ALA A 179 -9.16 -8.66 -18.75
C ALA A 179 -9.69 -8.66 -17.31
N TRP A 180 -9.15 -9.54 -16.45
CA TRP A 180 -9.56 -9.57 -15.05
C TRP A 180 -9.12 -8.32 -14.28
N LEU A 181 -7.89 -7.83 -14.50
CA LEU A 181 -7.41 -6.59 -13.87
C LEU A 181 -8.24 -5.39 -14.31
N TRP A 182 -8.66 -5.38 -15.58
CA TRP A 182 -9.55 -4.36 -16.12
C TRP A 182 -10.90 -4.37 -15.43
N GLU A 183 -11.56 -5.52 -15.38
CA GLU A 183 -12.87 -5.68 -14.74
C GLU A 183 -12.83 -5.28 -13.26
N ALA A 184 -11.77 -5.67 -12.54
CA ALA A 184 -11.60 -5.28 -11.15
C ALA A 184 -11.48 -3.75 -10.99
N ARG A 185 -10.74 -3.08 -11.88
CA ARG A 185 -10.61 -1.61 -11.87
C ARG A 185 -11.93 -0.92 -12.21
N GLU A 186 -12.62 -1.39 -13.24
CA GLU A 186 -13.92 -0.88 -13.65
C GLU A 186 -14.91 -0.96 -12.47
N ARG A 187 -15.03 -2.13 -11.85
CA ARG A 187 -15.87 -2.32 -10.66
C ARG A 187 -15.49 -1.41 -9.49
N ALA A 188 -14.20 -1.26 -9.21
CA ALA A 188 -13.72 -0.40 -8.13
C ALA A 188 -14.02 1.08 -8.38
N VAL A 189 -13.79 1.56 -9.61
CA VAL A 189 -14.04 2.95 -9.99
C VAL A 189 -15.54 3.25 -10.04
N THR A 190 -16.36 2.35 -10.57
CA THR A 190 -17.82 2.50 -10.55
C THR A 190 -18.36 2.54 -9.13
N ALA A 191 -17.87 1.68 -8.23
CA ALA A 191 -18.25 1.72 -6.82
C ALA A 191 -17.84 3.07 -6.19
N LEU A 192 -16.61 3.52 -6.42
CA LEU A 192 -16.15 4.82 -5.91
C LEU A 192 -16.99 5.99 -6.46
N ALA A 193 -17.32 5.99 -7.76
CA ALA A 193 -18.13 7.02 -8.38
C ALA A 193 -19.51 7.11 -7.73
N ARG A 194 -20.15 5.95 -7.51
CA ARG A 194 -21.45 5.88 -6.82
C ARG A 194 -21.38 6.41 -5.40
N GLU A 195 -20.39 5.99 -4.61
CA GLU A 195 -20.25 6.48 -3.23
C GLU A 195 -19.99 7.99 -3.19
N LEU A 196 -19.29 8.55 -4.19
CA LEU A 196 -19.03 10.00 -4.26
C LEU A 196 -20.29 10.83 -4.55
N GLU A 197 -21.33 10.25 -5.16
CA GLU A 197 -22.62 10.93 -5.34
C GLU A 197 -23.24 11.29 -3.98
N ASP A 198 -23.12 10.41 -2.99
CA ASP A 198 -23.61 10.64 -1.61
C ASP A 198 -22.84 11.74 -0.87
N PHE A 199 -21.64 12.09 -1.34
CA PHE A 199 -20.80 13.17 -0.79
C PHE A 199 -20.83 14.45 -1.64
N GLY A 200 -21.72 14.55 -2.63
CA GLY A 200 -21.78 15.67 -3.58
C GLY A 200 -21.83 17.04 -2.91
N ASP A 201 -22.57 17.18 -1.82
CA ASP A 201 -22.73 18.43 -1.07
C ASP A 201 -21.45 18.88 -0.35
N LEU A 202 -20.50 17.96 -0.12
CA LEU A 202 -19.21 18.26 0.53
C LEU A 202 -18.12 18.61 -0.49
N LEU A 203 -18.39 18.43 -1.78
CA LEU A 203 -17.42 18.73 -2.82
C LEU A 203 -17.52 20.20 -3.22
N PRO A 204 -16.38 20.92 -3.30
CA PRO A 204 -16.38 22.33 -3.71
C PRO A 204 -16.81 22.51 -5.18
N LEU A 205 -16.74 21.44 -5.98
CA LEU A 205 -17.10 21.40 -7.39
C LEU A 205 -17.65 20.00 -7.74
N PRO A 206 -18.56 19.88 -8.72
CA PRO A 206 -19.02 18.58 -9.21
C PRO A 206 -17.85 17.79 -9.79
N LEU A 207 -17.74 16.51 -9.41
CA LEU A 207 -16.66 15.61 -9.81
C LEU A 207 -17.24 14.45 -10.63
N SER A 208 -16.74 14.24 -11.83
CA SER A 208 -17.03 13.04 -12.63
C SER A 208 -15.82 12.10 -12.62
N LEU A 209 -16.09 10.81 -12.40
CA LEU A 209 -15.09 9.75 -12.52
C LEU A 209 -15.43 8.86 -13.72
N GLU A 210 -14.60 8.94 -14.75
CA GLU A 210 -14.72 8.09 -15.92
C GLU A 210 -13.58 7.07 -15.99
N PHE A 211 -13.91 5.84 -16.36
CA PHE A 211 -12.93 4.80 -16.65
C PHE A 211 -13.02 4.40 -18.14
N PRO A 212 -12.53 5.24 -19.05
CA PRO A 212 -12.67 5.01 -20.48
C PRO A 212 -11.88 3.77 -20.91
N ARG A 213 -12.48 2.95 -21.78
CA ARG A 213 -11.76 1.89 -22.52
C ARG A 213 -10.86 2.56 -23.55
N GLY A 214 -9.56 2.32 -23.43
CA GLY A 214 -8.55 2.72 -24.43
C GLY A 214 -8.33 1.63 -25.47
#